data_AF-A0A5C1YIM0-F1
#
_entry.id   AF-A0A5C1YIM0-F1
#
_cell.length_a   1.000
_cell.length_b   1.000
_cell.length_c   1.000
_cell.angle_alpha   90.00
_cell.angle_beta   90.00
_cell.angle_gamma   90.00
#
_symmetry.space_group_name_H-M   'P 1'
#
loop_
_entity.id
_entity.type
_entity.pdbx_description
1 polymer ?
#
loop_
_entity_poly.entity_id
_entity_poly.type
_entity_poly.pdbx_seq_one_letter_code
_entity_poly.pdbx_strand_id
1 'polypeptide(L)'
;MTTTAPTARASAPRRNPWAQTFLSPVPIAFVGGIAGTSLAGAILAGFGTTVLTGWQAALTGGLVLMFLIGASGRLNPKLRRGLAAMVPPALPRPDLIVAATGVLEAAGAIGLLVPATHRIAAACLALLLIAVFPANVRAARLGDRLGSLASPLVPRTIEQIVFVASCVAVAIG
;
A
#
# COMPACT_ATOMS: atom_id res chain seq x y z
N MET A 1 54.34 14.28 8.15
CA MET A 1 52.97 14.81 7.98
C MET A 1 52.48 14.41 6.59
N THR A 2 51.78 13.29 6.48
CA THR A 2 51.17 12.80 5.24
C THR A 2 49.67 13.04 5.32
N THR A 3 49.19 14.07 4.64
CA THR A 3 47.76 14.40 4.51
C THR A 3 47.13 13.41 3.52
N THR A 4 46.32 12.47 4.02
CA THR A 4 45.46 11.64 3.17
C THR A 4 44.21 12.41 2.79
N ALA A 5 44.02 12.65 1.48
CA ALA A 5 42.84 13.29 0.91
C ALA A 5 41.57 12.46 1.20
N PRO A 6 40.40 13.10 1.40
CA PRO A 6 39.15 12.38 1.61
C PRO A 6 38.75 11.68 0.31
N THR A 7 38.69 10.35 0.34
CA THR A 7 38.16 9.53 -0.74
C THR A 7 36.69 9.90 -0.96
N ALA A 8 36.43 10.59 -2.08
CA ALA A 8 35.07 10.86 -2.56
C ALA A 8 34.35 9.52 -2.74
N ARG A 9 33.46 9.20 -1.79
CA ARG A 9 32.67 7.97 -1.79
C ARG A 9 31.82 7.99 -3.05
N ALA A 10 32.12 7.13 -4.02
CA ALA A 10 31.38 7.01 -5.27
C ALA A 10 29.88 6.94 -4.95
N SER A 11 29.11 7.91 -5.45
CA SER A 11 27.66 7.96 -5.25
C SER A 11 27.05 6.72 -5.88
N ALA A 12 26.42 5.85 -5.07
CA ALA A 12 25.73 4.68 -5.56
C ALA A 12 24.72 5.06 -6.66
N PRO A 13 24.52 4.22 -7.70
CA PRO A 13 23.61 4.54 -8.79
C PRO A 13 22.19 4.78 -8.24
N ARG A 14 21.59 5.91 -8.64
CA ARG A 14 20.19 6.26 -8.27
C ARG A 14 19.26 5.16 -8.78
N ARG A 15 18.58 4.46 -7.87
CA ARG A 15 17.56 3.47 -8.23
C ARG A 15 16.44 4.13 -9.05
N ASN A 16 15.92 3.43 -10.05
CA ASN A 16 14.82 3.92 -10.89
C ASN A 16 13.55 4.18 -10.04
N PRO A 17 13.02 5.41 -9.98
CA PRO A 17 11.86 5.78 -9.16
C PRO A 17 10.59 4.97 -9.48
N TRP A 18 10.40 4.61 -10.75
CA TRP A 18 9.25 3.82 -11.21
C TRP A 18 9.34 2.39 -10.69
N ALA A 19 10.50 1.76 -10.86
CA ALA A 19 10.76 0.42 -10.36
C ALA A 19 10.61 0.35 -8.84
N GLN A 20 11.10 1.37 -8.12
CA GLN A 20 11.01 1.43 -6.67
C GLN A 20 9.56 1.48 -6.15
N THR A 21 8.66 2.11 -6.90
CA THR A 21 7.25 2.24 -6.52
C THR A 21 6.48 0.98 -6.89
N PHE A 22 6.54 0.56 -8.17
CA PHE A 22 5.73 -0.54 -8.69
C PHE A 22 6.26 -1.94 -8.33
N LEU A 23 7.54 -2.08 -7.99
CA LEU A 23 8.09 -3.32 -7.41
C LEU A 23 8.18 -3.26 -5.88
N SER A 24 7.49 -2.31 -5.24
CA SER A 24 7.35 -2.34 -3.79
C SER A 24 6.42 -3.48 -3.35
N PRO A 25 6.49 -3.93 -2.08
CA PRO A 25 5.68 -5.06 -1.62
C PRO A 25 4.16 -4.87 -1.81
N VAL A 26 3.66 -3.63 -1.82
CA VAL A 26 2.22 -3.33 -1.84
C VAL A 26 1.60 -3.53 -3.23
N PRO A 27 2.10 -2.94 -4.33
CA PRO A 27 1.62 -3.27 -5.68
C PRO A 27 1.84 -4.73 -6.07
N ILE A 28 2.96 -5.34 -5.63
CA ILE A 28 3.22 -6.77 -5.86
C ILE A 28 2.14 -7.61 -5.18
N ALA A 29 1.79 -7.29 -3.93
CA ALA A 29 0.71 -7.94 -3.21
C ALA A 29 -0.65 -7.76 -3.89
N PHE A 30 -0.94 -6.57 -4.41
CA PHE A 30 -2.17 -6.30 -5.14
C PHE A 30 -2.30 -7.18 -6.40
N VAL A 31 -1.27 -7.16 -7.26
CA VAL A 31 -1.26 -7.97 -8.50
C VAL A 31 -1.24 -9.47 -8.18
N GLY A 32 -0.45 -9.88 -7.18
CA GLY A 32 -0.40 -11.26 -6.72
C GLY A 32 -1.74 -11.76 -6.17
N GLY A 33 -2.48 -10.91 -5.45
CA GLY A 33 -3.82 -11.23 -4.97
C GLY A 33 -4.83 -11.39 -6.10
N ILE A 34 -4.81 -10.49 -7.09
CA ILE A 34 -5.64 -10.62 -8.31
C ILE A 34 -5.36 -11.94 -9.02
N ALA A 35 -4.08 -12.24 -9.27
CA ALA A 35 -3.68 -13.44 -9.98
C ALA A 35 -4.04 -14.71 -9.18
N GLY A 36 -3.78 -14.70 -7.87
CA GLY A 36 -4.06 -15.80 -6.97
C GLY A 36 -5.56 -16.11 -6.88
N THR A 37 -6.40 -15.10 -6.72
CA THR A 37 -7.85 -15.29 -6.68
C THR A 37 -8.41 -15.72 -8.04
N SER A 38 -7.90 -15.18 -9.14
CA SER A 38 -8.32 -15.60 -10.48
C SER A 38 -7.96 -17.07 -10.75
N LEU A 39 -6.75 -17.50 -10.38
CA LEU A 39 -6.31 -18.88 -10.50
C LEU A 39 -7.14 -19.82 -9.61
N ALA A 40 -7.37 -19.44 -8.35
CA ALA A 40 -8.23 -20.19 -7.45
C ALA A 40 -9.65 -20.32 -8.02
N GLY A 41 -10.23 -19.25 -8.55
CA GLY A 41 -11.51 -19.26 -9.23
C GLY A 41 -11.56 -20.20 -10.43
N ALA A 42 -10.52 -20.20 -11.27
CA ALA A 42 -10.43 -21.11 -12.43
C ALA A 42 -10.37 -22.59 -12.01
N ILE A 43 -9.58 -22.91 -10.98
CA ILE A 43 -9.50 -24.27 -10.42
C ILE A 43 -10.85 -24.70 -9.86
N LEU A 44 -11.46 -23.84 -9.03
CA LEU A 44 -12.74 -24.08 -8.37
C LEU A 44 -13.92 -24.19 -9.35
N ALA A 45 -13.86 -23.50 -10.49
CA ALA A 45 -14.83 -23.65 -11.58
C ALA A 45 -14.78 -25.05 -12.20
N GLY A 46 -13.60 -25.67 -12.26
CA GLY A 46 -13.44 -27.07 -12.68
C GLY A 46 -14.16 -28.06 -11.76
N PHE A 47 -14.43 -27.67 -10.51
CA PHE A 47 -15.22 -28.43 -9.53
C PHE A 47 -16.69 -27.95 -9.44
N GLY A 48 -17.14 -27.11 -10.37
CA GLY A 48 -18.53 -26.63 -10.44
C GLY A 48 -18.85 -25.40 -9.58
N THR A 49 -17.85 -24.75 -8.97
CA THR A 49 -18.08 -23.56 -8.12
C THR A 49 -17.56 -22.28 -8.78
N THR A 50 -18.39 -21.24 -8.81
CA THR A 50 -18.07 -19.95 -9.46
C THR A 50 -17.88 -18.82 -8.44
N VAL A 51 -17.71 -19.16 -7.16
CA VAL A 51 -17.67 -18.18 -6.06
C VAL A 51 -16.51 -17.17 -6.19
N LEU A 52 -15.38 -17.60 -6.73
CA LEU A 52 -14.19 -16.75 -6.95
C LEU A 52 -13.97 -16.38 -8.42
N THR A 53 -14.94 -16.65 -9.29
CA THR A 53 -14.82 -16.26 -10.70
C THR A 53 -15.31 -14.84 -10.91
N GLY A 54 -14.72 -14.15 -11.88
CA GLY A 54 -15.06 -12.78 -12.22
C GLY A 54 -14.12 -11.74 -11.66
N TRP A 55 -14.23 -10.53 -12.20
CA TRP A 55 -13.28 -9.45 -11.94
C TRP A 55 -13.45 -8.84 -10.55
N GLN A 56 -14.65 -8.85 -9.96
CA GLN A 56 -14.88 -8.36 -8.59
C GLN A 56 -14.17 -9.23 -7.56
N ALA A 57 -14.24 -10.57 -7.71
CA ALA A 57 -13.54 -11.50 -6.82
C ALA A 57 -12.02 -11.30 -6.91
N ALA A 58 -11.49 -11.18 -8.13
CA ALA A 58 -10.07 -10.92 -8.36
C ALA A 58 -9.61 -9.59 -7.73
N LEU A 59 -10.34 -8.49 -7.96
CA LEU A 59 -10.03 -7.20 -7.34
C LEU A 59 -10.10 -7.25 -5.82
N THR A 60 -11.10 -7.95 -5.27
CA THR A 60 -11.26 -8.12 -3.82
C THR A 60 -10.05 -8.86 -3.25
N GLY A 61 -9.60 -9.95 -3.88
CA GLY A 61 -8.39 -10.66 -3.49
C GLY A 61 -7.13 -9.80 -3.53
N GLY A 62 -6.97 -8.99 -4.57
CA GLY A 62 -5.90 -8.01 -4.68
C GLY A 62 -5.92 -6.99 -3.55
N LEU A 63 -7.06 -6.36 -3.30
CA LEU A 63 -7.22 -5.36 -2.24
C LEU A 63 -6.95 -5.96 -0.85
N VAL A 64 -7.48 -7.15 -0.57
CA VAL A 64 -7.26 -7.84 0.70
C VAL A 64 -5.77 -8.06 0.93
N LEU A 65 -5.05 -8.64 -0.04
CA LEU A 65 -3.64 -8.95 0.13
C LEU A 65 -2.80 -7.67 0.26
N MET A 66 -3.08 -6.66 -0.56
CA MET A 66 -2.43 -5.35 -0.51
C MET A 66 -2.59 -4.67 0.85
N PHE A 67 -3.83 -4.60 1.37
CA PHE A 67 -4.11 -3.95 2.65
C PHE A 67 -3.54 -4.72 3.83
N LEU A 68 -3.51 -6.05 3.79
CA LEU A 68 -2.86 -6.86 4.84
C LEU A 68 -1.34 -6.62 4.86
N ILE A 69 -0.70 -6.48 3.71
CA ILE A 69 0.73 -6.12 3.63
C ILE A 69 0.96 -4.69 4.13
N GLY A 70 0.11 -3.73 3.75
CA GLY A 70 0.14 -2.35 4.26
C GLY A 70 -0.01 -2.29 5.79
N ALA A 71 -1.03 -2.97 6.32
CA ALA A 71 -1.30 -3.07 7.74
C ALA A 71 -0.11 -3.68 8.49
N SER A 72 0.49 -4.76 7.96
CA SER A 72 1.68 -5.38 8.54
C SER A 72 2.84 -4.40 8.68
N GLY A 73 3.07 -3.56 7.67
CA GLY A 73 4.09 -2.51 7.72
C GLY A 73 3.80 -1.44 8.78
N ARG A 74 2.53 -1.03 8.92
CA ARG A 74 2.10 -0.01 9.89
C ARG A 74 2.04 -0.52 11.32
N LEU A 75 1.75 -1.80 11.53
CA LEU A 75 1.69 -2.41 12.86
C LEU A 75 3.06 -2.90 13.34
N ASN A 76 4.02 -3.11 12.44
CA ASN A 76 5.38 -3.49 12.82
C ASN A 76 6.16 -2.30 13.45
N PRO A 77 6.59 -2.39 14.72
CA PRO A 77 7.27 -1.29 15.42
C PRO A 77 8.58 -0.82 14.76
N LYS A 78 9.27 -1.70 14.01
CA LYS A 78 10.51 -1.36 13.30
C LYS A 78 10.24 -0.45 12.10
N LEU A 79 9.17 -0.73 11.35
CA LEU A 79 8.79 0.01 10.15
C LEU A 79 7.96 1.25 10.48
N ARG A 80 7.11 1.17 11.50
CA ARG A 80 6.22 2.25 11.95
C ARG A 80 6.96 3.55 12.26
N ARG A 81 8.13 3.47 12.91
CA ARG A 81 8.95 4.66 13.23
C ARG A 81 9.35 5.46 11.99
N GLY A 82 9.67 4.78 10.89
CA GLY A 82 9.97 5.44 9.61
C GLY A 82 8.73 6.10 9.00
N LEU A 83 7.57 5.44 9.09
CA LEU A 83 6.30 5.97 8.59
C LEU A 83 5.80 7.16 9.41
N ALA A 84 6.01 7.15 10.73
CA ALA A 84 5.65 8.26 11.61
C ALA A 84 6.40 9.55 11.24
N ALA A 85 7.63 9.45 10.73
CA ALA A 85 8.38 10.61 10.22
C ALA A 85 7.69 11.28 9.02
N MET A 86 6.86 10.56 8.26
CA MET A 86 6.08 11.10 7.14
C MET A 86 4.82 11.86 7.58
N VAL A 87 4.30 11.62 8.79
CA VAL A 87 3.06 12.24 9.28
C VAL A 87 3.28 13.75 9.55
N PRO A 88 2.39 14.64 9.05
CA PRO A 88 2.51 16.08 9.26
C PRO A 88 2.68 16.46 10.74
N PRO A 89 3.57 17.43 11.07
CA PRO A 89 3.86 17.82 12.45
C PRO A 89 2.67 18.50 13.15
N ALA A 90 1.68 18.97 12.37
CA ALA A 90 0.42 19.50 12.88
C ALA A 90 -0.45 18.44 13.56
N LEU A 91 -0.21 17.15 13.31
CA LEU A 91 -0.98 16.06 13.90
C LEU A 91 -0.29 15.55 15.19
N PRO A 92 -1.03 15.45 16.32
CA PRO A 92 -0.48 14.94 17.56
C PRO A 92 -0.25 13.42 17.46
N ARG A 93 0.85 12.93 18.04
CA ARG A 93 1.17 11.50 18.19
C ARG A 93 1.20 10.72 16.86
N PRO A 94 2.15 11.01 15.96
CA PRO A 94 2.23 10.40 14.63
C PRO A 94 2.31 8.86 14.64
N ASP A 95 2.98 8.28 15.64
CA ASP A 95 3.05 6.82 15.81
C ASP A 95 1.68 6.19 16.05
N LEU A 96 0.81 6.83 16.85
CA LEU A 96 -0.54 6.32 17.11
C LEU A 96 -1.41 6.42 15.86
N ILE A 97 -1.26 7.48 15.08
CA ILE A 97 -1.99 7.66 13.82
C ILE A 97 -1.63 6.53 12.85
N VAL A 98 -0.33 6.25 12.67
CA VAL A 98 0.12 5.16 11.79
C VAL A 98 -0.37 3.80 12.29
N ALA A 99 -0.33 3.56 13.61
CA ALA A 99 -0.85 2.33 14.18
C ALA A 99 -2.37 2.18 13.95
N ALA A 100 -3.14 3.25 14.21
CA ALA A 100 -4.57 3.27 14.02
C ALA A 100 -4.96 3.03 12.56
N THR A 101 -4.27 3.67 11.60
CA THR A 101 -4.53 3.40 10.18
C THR A 101 -4.13 1.99 9.79
N GLY A 102 -3.12 1.38 10.41
CA GLY A 102 -2.79 -0.03 10.23
C GLY A 102 -3.89 -0.98 10.72
N VAL A 103 -4.50 -0.69 11.88
CA VAL A 103 -5.65 -1.47 12.39
C VAL A 103 -6.86 -1.34 11.45
N LEU A 104 -7.15 -0.12 10.98
CA LEU A 104 -8.25 0.14 10.05
C LEU A 104 -8.05 -0.59 8.71
N GLU A 105 -6.82 -0.65 8.19
CA GLU A 105 -6.51 -1.42 6.98
C GLU A 105 -6.77 -2.92 7.18
N ALA A 106 -6.31 -3.49 8.30
CA ALA A 106 -6.56 -4.89 8.62
C ALA A 106 -8.06 -5.19 8.79
N ALA A 107 -8.77 -4.35 9.54
CA ALA A 107 -10.21 -4.50 9.74
C ALA A 107 -11.00 -4.38 8.43
N GLY A 108 -10.65 -3.41 7.58
CA GLY A 108 -11.24 -3.25 6.25
C GLY A 108 -10.95 -4.44 5.34
N ALA A 109 -9.72 -4.95 5.32
CA ALA A 109 -9.36 -6.14 4.54
C ALA A 109 -10.15 -7.38 4.97
N ILE A 110 -10.35 -7.57 6.28
CA ILE A 110 -11.22 -8.65 6.78
C ILE A 110 -12.68 -8.39 6.38
N GLY A 111 -13.14 -7.14 6.48
CA GLY A 111 -14.49 -6.74 6.08
C GLY A 111 -14.81 -6.95 4.60
N LEU A 112 -13.79 -6.90 3.71
CA LEU A 112 -13.92 -7.22 2.29
C LEU A 112 -14.23 -8.70 2.05
N LEU A 113 -13.83 -9.60 2.94
CA LEU A 113 -14.06 -11.04 2.80
C LEU A 113 -15.47 -11.47 3.25
N VAL A 114 -16.18 -10.60 3.98
CA VAL A 114 -17.51 -10.89 4.51
C VAL A 114 -18.57 -10.30 3.55
N PRO A 115 -19.43 -11.12 2.92
CA PRO A 115 -20.40 -10.64 1.93
C PRO A 115 -21.31 -9.51 2.43
N ALA A 116 -21.69 -9.53 3.71
CA ALA A 116 -22.54 -8.52 4.32
C ALA A 116 -21.87 -7.14 4.47
N THR A 117 -20.54 -7.09 4.56
CA THR A 117 -19.80 -5.84 4.83
C THR A 117 -18.89 -5.39 3.70
N HIS A 118 -18.72 -6.20 2.64
CA HIS A 118 -17.69 -5.96 1.62
C HIS A 118 -17.79 -4.56 0.97
N ARG A 119 -18.99 -4.09 0.60
CA ARG A 119 -19.16 -2.76 -0.01
C ARG A 119 -18.80 -1.61 0.93
N ILE A 120 -19.23 -1.72 2.19
CA ILE A 120 -18.96 -0.72 3.22
C ILE A 120 -17.45 -0.70 3.52
N ALA A 121 -16.84 -1.88 3.67
CA ALA A 121 -15.40 -2.02 3.88
C ALA A 121 -14.59 -1.40 2.72
N ALA A 122 -14.99 -1.68 1.48
CA ALA A 122 -14.37 -1.10 0.29
C ALA A 122 -14.46 0.44 0.26
N ALA A 123 -15.64 1.00 0.58
CA ALA A 123 -15.82 2.44 0.67
C ALA A 123 -14.97 3.07 1.79
N CYS A 124 -14.95 2.46 2.99
CA CYS A 124 -14.12 2.91 4.11
C CYS A 124 -12.62 2.86 3.78
N LEU A 125 -12.17 1.82 3.09
CA LEU A 125 -10.78 1.69 2.64
C LEU A 125 -10.41 2.74 1.59
N ALA A 126 -11.32 3.05 0.65
CA ALA A 126 -11.15 4.15 -0.30
C ALA A 126 -10.98 5.50 0.42
N LEU A 127 -11.83 5.78 1.41
CA LEU A 127 -11.73 7.00 2.23
C LEU A 127 -10.43 7.04 3.03
N LEU A 128 -10.02 5.90 3.61
CA LEU A 128 -8.76 5.79 4.34
C LEU A 128 -7.56 6.09 3.44
N LEU A 129 -7.54 5.54 2.22
CA LEU A 129 -6.52 5.81 1.21
C LEU A 129 -6.43 7.31 0.91
N ILE A 130 -7.57 7.97 0.67
CA ILE A 130 -7.62 9.42 0.43
C ILE A 130 -7.08 10.19 1.64
N ALA A 131 -7.47 9.80 2.86
CA ALA A 131 -7.03 10.44 4.09
C ALA A 131 -5.52 10.32 4.35
N VAL A 132 -4.88 9.24 3.90
CA VAL A 132 -3.43 9.01 4.06
C VAL A 132 -2.61 9.72 2.97
N PHE A 133 -3.22 10.11 1.85
CA PHE A 133 -2.53 10.76 0.73
C PHE A 133 -1.70 12.01 1.10
N PRO A 134 -2.13 12.91 2.01
CA PRO A 134 -1.30 14.05 2.43
C PRO A 134 0.06 13.64 3.01
N ALA A 135 0.14 12.51 3.73
CA ALA A 135 1.41 11.96 4.21
C ALA A 135 2.31 11.53 3.04
N ASN A 136 1.72 11.02 1.96
CA ASN A 136 2.45 10.63 0.76
C ASN A 136 3.01 11.84 0.00
N VAL A 137 2.25 12.94 -0.08
CA VAL A 137 2.73 14.21 -0.63
C VAL A 137 3.88 14.77 0.19
N ARG A 138 3.78 14.70 1.53
CA ARG A 138 4.85 15.16 2.43
C ARG A 138 6.13 14.34 2.28
N ALA A 139 6.02 13.01 2.20
CA ALA A 139 7.17 12.13 1.97
C ALA A 139 7.93 12.49 0.68
N ALA A 140 7.21 12.81 -0.40
CA ALA A 140 7.82 13.26 -1.65
C ALA A 140 8.53 14.61 -1.54
N ARG A 141 7.97 15.56 -0.76
CA ARG A 141 8.57 16.88 -0.53
C ARG A 141 9.80 16.86 0.37
N LEU A 142 9.85 15.92 1.34
CA LEU A 142 11.02 15.77 2.20
C LEU A 142 12.21 15.11 1.50
N GLY A 143 12.00 14.44 0.35
CA GLY A 143 13.05 13.94 -0.53
C GLY A 143 14.15 13.15 0.21
N ASP A 144 15.41 13.45 -0.10
CA ASP A 144 16.60 12.74 0.41
C ASP A 144 16.72 12.74 1.94
N ARG A 145 16.00 13.60 2.68
CA ARG A 145 16.01 13.60 4.16
C ARG A 145 15.37 12.36 4.76
N LEU A 146 14.56 11.63 3.98
CA LEU A 146 13.91 10.38 4.40
C LEU A 146 14.61 9.13 3.84
N GLY A 147 15.69 9.27 3.06
CA GLY A 147 16.45 8.14 2.51
C GLY A 147 15.58 7.20 1.64
N SER A 148 15.53 5.91 1.97
CA SER A 148 14.74 4.90 1.22
C SER A 148 13.22 5.10 1.28
N LEU A 149 12.76 5.99 2.17
CA LEU A 149 11.36 6.37 2.32
C LEU A 149 10.97 7.55 1.41
N ALA A 150 11.94 8.17 0.74
CA ALA A 150 11.70 9.17 -0.29
C ALA A 150 11.05 8.47 -1.49
N SER A 151 9.78 8.77 -1.76
CA SER A 151 9.08 8.26 -2.93
C SER A 151 8.79 9.38 -3.93
N PRO A 152 8.98 9.14 -5.24
CA PRO A 152 8.60 10.08 -6.28
C PRO A 152 7.08 10.29 -6.26
N LEU A 153 6.64 11.55 -6.38
CA LEU A 153 5.22 11.89 -6.22
C LEU A 153 4.33 11.32 -7.33
N VAL A 154 4.82 11.33 -8.58
CA VAL A 154 4.03 10.93 -9.76
C VAL A 154 3.68 9.43 -9.73
N PRO A 155 4.62 8.48 -9.60
CA PRO A 155 4.30 7.06 -9.51
C PRO A 155 3.36 6.74 -8.34
N ARG A 156 3.56 7.37 -7.18
CA ARG A 156 2.67 7.20 -6.02
C ARG A 156 1.25 7.70 -6.27
N THR A 157 1.11 8.82 -6.98
CA THR A 157 -0.22 9.36 -7.29
C THR A 157 -0.97 8.43 -8.25
N ILE A 158 -0.27 7.84 -9.22
CA ILE A 158 -0.85 6.84 -10.13
C ILE A 158 -1.30 5.60 -9.34
N GLU A 159 -0.43 5.06 -8.48
CA GLU A 159 -0.75 3.93 -7.60
C GLU A 159 -1.97 4.22 -6.73
N GLN A 160 -2.02 5.41 -6.11
CA GLN A 160 -3.14 5.85 -5.30
C GLN A 160 -4.45 5.86 -6.08
N ILE A 161 -4.45 6.40 -7.30
CA ILE A 161 -5.63 6.44 -8.17
C ILE A 161 -6.11 5.03 -8.49
N VAL A 162 -5.19 4.12 -8.84
CA VAL A 162 -5.53 2.71 -9.14
C VAL A 162 -6.16 2.02 -7.94
N PHE A 163 -5.61 2.19 -6.74
CA PHE A 163 -6.13 1.53 -5.54
C PHE A 163 -7.48 2.11 -5.08
N VAL A 164 -7.65 3.42 -5.13
CA VAL A 164 -8.93 4.06 -4.82
C VAL A 164 -9.99 3.64 -5.84
N ALA A 165 -9.67 3.66 -7.14
CA ALA A 165 -10.59 3.20 -8.19
C ALA A 165 -10.97 1.72 -8.00
N SER A 166 -10.02 0.86 -7.63
CA SER A 166 -10.30 -0.55 -7.34
C SER A 166 -11.23 -0.72 -6.13
N CYS A 167 -11.03 0.06 -5.06
CA CYS A 167 -11.94 0.06 -3.90
C CYS A 167 -13.34 0.52 -4.30
N VAL A 168 -13.46 1.59 -5.08
CA VAL A 168 -14.76 2.08 -5.57
C VAL A 168 -15.43 1.04 -6.47
N ALA A 169 -14.69 0.39 -7.36
CA ALA A 169 -15.22 -0.65 -8.25
C ALA A 169 -15.80 -1.84 -7.46
N VAL A 170 -15.13 -2.26 -6.38
CA VAL A 170 -15.65 -3.30 -5.46
C VAL A 170 -16.84 -2.79 -4.63
N ALA A 171 -16.88 -1.51 -4.28
CA ALA A 171 -17.98 -0.93 -3.52
C ALA A 171 -19.29 -0.83 -4.32
N ILE A 172 -19.21 -0.63 -5.64
CA ILE A 172 -20.38 -0.46 -6.53
C ILE A 172 -20.80 -1.74 -7.26
N GLY A 173 -19.92 -2.73 -7.38
CA GLY A 173 -20.21 -4.05 -7.95
C GLY A 173 -21.06 -4.91 -7.03
#